data_AF-A0A8U0UBH4-F1
#
_entry.id   AF-A0A8U0UBH4-F1
#
_cell.length_a   1.000
_cell.length_b   1.000
_cell.length_c   1.000
_cell.angle_alpha   90.00
_cell.angle_beta   90.00
_cell.angle_gamma   90.00
#
_symmetry.space_group_name_H-M   'P 1'
#
loop_
_entity.id
_entity.type
_entity.pdbx_description
1 polymer ?
#
loop_
_entity_poly.entity_id
_entity_poly.type
_entity_poly.pdbx_seq_one_letter_code
_entity_poly.pdbx_strand_id
1 'polypeptide(L)'
;MVKHQPLQQVYEKQLCLSFLTGIYGCRWKRYQRSHDDSSKWECAWFIILCSTFSLLLFWAYFWLEAHNDYNQFNWLLYNRSGEWKDGTVPILATTAVGFSYITFLMILALCHISLGQQLNLYWIHKVGVLAALITTVSGVVSIDDVWGDEWDIILISLQSTGPFLHIGALAAVTALGWLVAEHVVRAERTKFHMILLLVYLSVLLALYMAPLAISSPCIMDKNSLKSRPDVIGRRGAPMLAPENTLMSFNKALQQGVSSLEADVTVSLDGVPFLMRDRTLKRTTDIAKVFPDRQHEDASLFNWTEIRSLNAGQWFLENDPFWTVGSLTGRDRNRIRNLTVCSLVEMLRLAARANRSALLYLRRPPPEHPHYKTWIMDTLWAVQRSGISQKRVTWTPDTDRGRVRGLQQTSLEKLSVEELRHRGISSLTLRYSQASNKDIQDFLANNMSVTVYPVNEPWLYSVLWCSGVSSVSSDTPQVLRKVPYPIWLMSPDKYCLVWITSDLVSIAIVIGIFIFQKWRMSGMQNYNPEQIMLSAVARRPSRDVNIMKEKLIFSEGFGIIPAHPLHHRQ
;
A
#
# COMPACT_ATOMS: atom_id res chain seq x y z
N MET A 1 -65.57 -10.61 31.38
CA MET A 1 -64.80 -11.09 30.20
C MET A 1 -64.02 -9.92 29.64
N VAL A 2 -62.80 -9.70 30.13
CA VAL A 2 -61.89 -8.66 29.63
C VAL A 2 -61.08 -9.29 28.49
N LYS A 3 -61.33 -8.89 27.25
CA LYS A 3 -60.48 -9.25 26.12
C LYS A 3 -59.13 -8.57 26.31
N HIS A 4 -58.11 -9.33 26.67
CA HIS A 4 -56.73 -8.93 26.46
C HIS A 4 -56.53 -8.74 24.95
N GLN A 5 -56.44 -7.48 24.50
CA GLN A 5 -55.79 -7.18 23.23
C GLN A 5 -54.33 -7.61 23.35
N PRO A 6 -53.81 -8.44 22.44
CA PRO A 6 -52.43 -8.84 22.52
C PRO A 6 -51.58 -7.62 22.14
N LEU A 7 -50.64 -7.25 23.02
CA LEU A 7 -49.49 -6.37 22.76
C LEU A 7 -48.51 -7.00 21.74
N GLN A 8 -49.02 -7.62 20.68
CA GLN A 8 -48.23 -8.32 19.66
C GLN A 8 -47.84 -7.44 18.47
N GLN A 9 -48.29 -6.19 18.40
CA GLN A 9 -47.99 -5.30 17.28
C GLN A 9 -46.74 -4.42 17.44
N VAL A 10 -45.98 -4.56 18.53
CA VAL A 10 -44.71 -3.82 18.78
C VAL A 10 -43.48 -4.75 18.81
N TYR A 11 -43.68 -6.07 18.75
CA TYR A 11 -42.59 -7.07 18.73
C TYR A 11 -42.29 -7.53 17.30
N GLU A 12 -42.00 -6.60 16.39
CA GLU A 12 -41.26 -7.00 15.20
C GLU A 12 -39.85 -7.38 15.67
N LYS A 13 -39.54 -8.68 15.62
CA LYS A 13 -38.17 -9.18 15.81
C LYS A 13 -37.29 -8.49 14.77
N GLN A 14 -36.61 -7.41 15.15
CA GLN A 14 -35.56 -6.81 14.35
C GLN A 14 -34.33 -7.74 14.39
N LEU A 15 -34.45 -8.89 13.71
CA LEU A 15 -33.41 -9.91 13.55
C LEU A 15 -32.09 -9.27 13.09
N CYS A 16 -32.18 -8.28 12.19
CA CYS A 16 -31.04 -7.51 11.72
C CYS A 16 -30.34 -6.73 12.83
N LEU A 17 -31.09 -6.00 13.66
CA LEU A 17 -30.49 -5.25 14.76
C LEU A 17 -29.89 -6.25 15.78
N SER A 18 -30.59 -7.35 16.10
CA SER A 18 -30.10 -8.38 17.03
C SER A 18 -28.81 -9.05 16.57
N PHE A 19 -28.68 -9.23 15.28
CA PHE A 19 -27.45 -9.66 14.66
C PHE A 19 -26.33 -8.60 14.79
N LEU A 20 -26.62 -7.32 14.51
CA LEU A 20 -25.68 -6.21 14.65
C LEU A 20 -25.17 -6.02 16.09
N THR A 21 -26.06 -6.02 17.08
CA THR A 21 -25.70 -5.88 18.51
C THR A 21 -25.06 -7.15 19.07
N GLY A 22 -25.45 -8.31 18.53
CA GLY A 22 -24.89 -9.60 18.83
C GLY A 22 -23.43 -9.71 18.41
N ILE A 23 -23.09 -9.31 17.18
CA ILE A 23 -21.71 -9.40 16.68
C ILE A 23 -20.81 -8.36 17.34
N TYR A 24 -21.22 -7.09 17.41
CA TYR A 24 -20.36 -6.03 17.93
C TYR A 24 -20.14 -6.08 19.45
N GLY A 25 -21.20 -6.43 20.20
CA GLY A 25 -21.23 -6.33 21.66
C GLY A 25 -21.60 -7.62 22.41
N CYS A 26 -21.78 -8.76 21.72
CA CYS A 26 -22.32 -10.02 22.26
C CYS A 26 -23.70 -9.90 22.92
N ARG A 27 -24.53 -8.94 22.48
CA ARG A 27 -25.89 -8.70 23.00
C ARG A 27 -26.96 -9.29 22.07
N TRP A 28 -27.18 -10.60 22.15
CA TRP A 28 -28.14 -11.33 21.31
C TRP A 28 -29.60 -11.26 21.79
N LYS A 29 -29.82 -11.18 23.11
CA LYS A 29 -31.15 -11.39 23.73
C LYS A 29 -31.83 -10.14 24.32
N ARG A 30 -31.17 -8.97 24.34
CA ARG A 30 -31.70 -7.76 25.01
C ARG A 30 -31.95 -6.67 23.99
N TYR A 31 -33.21 -6.58 23.54
CA TYR A 31 -33.67 -5.68 22.47
C TYR A 31 -34.45 -4.46 22.96
N GLN A 32 -34.27 -4.07 24.21
CA GLN A 32 -34.69 -2.74 24.61
C GLN A 32 -33.73 -1.77 23.95
N ARG A 33 -34.27 -0.84 23.13
CA ARG A 33 -33.62 0.44 22.84
C ARG A 33 -33.20 1.02 24.19
N SER A 34 -31.97 0.77 24.63
CA SER A 34 -31.39 1.57 25.69
C SER A 34 -31.14 2.91 25.02
N HIS A 35 -32.04 3.86 25.27
CA HIS A 35 -31.81 5.26 24.95
C HIS A 35 -30.69 5.87 25.81
N ASP A 36 -30.02 5.06 26.63
CA ASP A 36 -28.86 5.42 27.42
C ASP A 36 -27.68 5.76 26.50
N ASP A 37 -27.14 6.97 26.68
CA ASP A 37 -25.96 7.46 25.99
C ASP A 37 -24.77 6.51 26.14
N SER A 38 -23.91 6.44 25.12
CA SER A 38 -22.66 5.68 25.20
C SER A 38 -21.77 6.26 26.29
N SER A 39 -21.16 5.40 27.10
CA SER A 39 -20.26 5.84 28.15
C SER A 39 -19.01 6.52 27.58
N LYS A 40 -18.36 7.38 28.37
CA LYS A 40 -17.07 8.00 27.99
C LYS A 40 -16.02 6.95 27.59
N TRP A 41 -16.04 5.79 28.24
CA TRP A 41 -15.17 4.66 27.94
C TRP A 41 -15.48 4.01 26.58
N GLU A 42 -16.75 3.86 26.22
CA GLU A 42 -17.16 3.35 24.90
C GLU A 42 -16.75 4.33 23.79
N CYS A 43 -16.92 5.64 24.02
CA CYS A 43 -16.44 6.67 23.10
C CYS A 43 -14.90 6.62 22.94
N ALA A 44 -14.15 6.40 24.02
CA ALA A 44 -12.69 6.24 23.95
C ALA A 44 -12.29 5.02 23.10
N TRP A 45 -12.98 3.89 23.26
CA TRP A 45 -12.73 2.70 22.44
C TRP A 45 -13.10 2.90 20.97
N PHE A 46 -14.15 3.67 20.68
CA PHE A 46 -14.46 4.05 19.30
C PHE A 46 -13.35 4.93 18.69
N ILE A 47 -12.78 5.87 19.44
CA ILE A 47 -11.63 6.66 18.99
C ILE A 47 -10.43 5.76 18.70
N ILE A 48 -10.12 4.80 19.59
CA ILE A 48 -9.04 3.83 19.36
C ILE A 48 -9.30 3.01 18.09
N LEU A 49 -10.54 2.55 17.88
CA LEU A 49 -10.93 1.83 16.67
C LEU A 49 -10.72 2.69 15.40
N CYS A 50 -11.12 3.96 15.43
CA CYS A 50 -10.90 4.93 14.34
C CYS A 50 -9.41 5.14 14.05
N SER A 51 -8.60 5.39 15.08
CA SER A 51 -7.15 5.56 14.92
C SER A 51 -6.49 4.29 14.38
N THR A 52 -6.92 3.11 14.84
CA THR A 52 -6.41 1.82 14.36
C THR A 52 -6.79 1.58 12.90
N PHE A 53 -8.03 1.89 12.51
CA PHE A 53 -8.48 1.82 11.12
C PHE A 53 -7.65 2.74 10.21
N SER A 54 -7.47 4.01 10.59
CA SER A 54 -6.69 4.97 9.81
C SER A 54 -5.23 4.55 9.66
N LEU A 55 -4.61 4.06 10.73
CA LEU A 55 -3.24 3.56 10.69
C LEU A 55 -3.10 2.33 9.79
N LEU A 56 -4.03 1.38 9.89
CA LEU A 56 -4.03 0.19 9.03
C LEU A 56 -4.33 0.52 7.57
N LEU A 57 -5.19 1.52 7.30
CA LEU A 57 -5.45 1.99 5.94
C LEU A 57 -4.18 2.57 5.32
N PHE A 58 -3.46 3.40 6.06
CA PHE A 58 -2.16 3.94 5.65
C PHE A 58 -1.12 2.82 5.44
N TRP A 59 -1.05 1.88 6.38
CA TRP A 59 -0.13 0.74 6.30
C TRP A 59 -0.43 -0.19 5.11
N ALA A 60 -1.71 -0.47 4.85
CA ALA A 60 -2.14 -1.25 3.69
C ALA A 60 -1.82 -0.52 2.38
N TYR A 61 -2.02 0.81 2.33
CA TYR A 61 -1.63 1.63 1.19
C TYR A 61 -0.12 1.58 0.95
N PHE A 62 0.70 1.74 1.99
CA PHE A 62 2.17 1.62 1.88
C PHE A 62 2.57 0.29 1.25
N TRP A 63 2.04 -0.84 1.73
CA TRP A 63 2.38 -2.15 1.19
C TRP A 63 1.88 -2.38 -0.23
N LEU A 64 0.76 -1.77 -0.62
CA LEU A 64 0.28 -1.80 -2.01
C LEU A 64 1.28 -1.11 -2.95
N GLU A 65 1.75 0.07 -2.57
CA GLU A 65 2.68 0.86 -3.40
C GLU A 65 4.10 0.30 -3.38
N ALA A 66 4.55 -0.24 -2.24
CA ALA A 66 5.83 -0.92 -2.08
C ALA A 66 5.99 -2.18 -2.94
N HIS A 67 4.93 -2.63 -3.65
CA HIS A 67 5.00 -3.75 -4.59
C HIS A 67 6.14 -3.61 -5.60
N ASN A 68 6.45 -2.38 -6.01
CA ASN A 68 7.59 -2.05 -6.88
C ASN A 68 8.93 -2.63 -6.36
N ASP A 69 9.11 -2.68 -5.03
CA ASP A 69 10.38 -3.00 -4.37
C ASP A 69 10.32 -4.29 -3.53
N TYR A 70 9.29 -5.13 -3.65
CA TYR A 70 9.19 -6.38 -2.87
C TYR A 70 10.44 -7.27 -2.99
N ASN A 71 11.00 -7.41 -4.20
CA ASN A 71 12.22 -8.17 -4.40
C ASN A 71 13.45 -7.50 -3.74
N GLN A 72 13.48 -6.17 -3.68
CA GLN A 72 14.52 -5.43 -2.97
C GLN A 72 14.41 -5.64 -1.46
N PHE A 73 13.18 -5.66 -0.92
CA PHE A 73 12.92 -5.99 0.48
C PHE A 73 13.34 -7.41 0.84
N ASN A 74 12.95 -8.41 0.04
CA ASN A 74 13.34 -9.80 0.26
C ASN A 74 14.86 -9.99 0.19
N TRP A 75 15.52 -9.29 -0.74
CA TRP A 75 16.98 -9.26 -0.80
C TRP A 75 17.63 -8.61 0.43
N LEU A 76 17.05 -7.53 0.95
CA LEU A 76 17.50 -6.88 2.19
C LEU A 76 17.41 -7.84 3.38
N LEU A 77 16.29 -8.56 3.52
CA LEU A 77 16.11 -9.58 4.54
C LEU A 77 17.15 -10.70 4.41
N TYR A 78 17.38 -11.19 3.20
CA TYR A 78 18.43 -12.19 2.92
C TYR A 78 19.82 -11.68 3.33
N ASN A 79 20.16 -10.44 3.00
CA ASN A 79 21.47 -9.88 3.33
C ASN A 79 21.70 -9.75 4.85
N ARG A 80 20.62 -9.69 5.65
CA ARG A 80 20.70 -9.69 7.13
C ARG A 80 20.65 -11.09 7.73
N SER A 81 19.82 -11.99 7.20
CA SER A 81 19.56 -13.32 7.78
C SER A 81 20.47 -14.42 7.24
N GLY A 82 20.99 -14.27 6.01
CA GLY A 82 21.71 -15.30 5.27
C GLY A 82 20.82 -16.42 4.70
N GLU A 83 19.49 -16.30 4.84
CA GLU A 83 18.48 -17.24 4.33
C GLU A 83 17.46 -16.51 3.47
N TRP A 84 17.18 -17.06 2.28
CA TRP A 84 16.17 -16.50 1.40
C TRP A 84 14.77 -16.93 1.87
N LYS A 85 13.95 -15.95 2.23
CA LYS A 85 12.53 -16.13 2.58
C LYS A 85 11.74 -14.97 2.00
N ASP A 86 10.54 -15.24 1.51
CA ASP A 86 9.62 -14.19 1.07
C ASP A 86 8.96 -13.54 2.29
N GLY A 87 9.57 -12.46 2.78
CA GLY A 87 9.12 -11.74 3.96
C GLY A 87 7.87 -10.89 3.72
N THR A 88 7.54 -10.62 2.46
CA THR A 88 6.36 -9.81 2.10
C THR A 88 5.06 -10.56 2.41
N VAL A 89 5.03 -11.88 2.18
CA VAL A 89 3.85 -12.73 2.34
C VAL A 89 3.23 -12.69 3.74
N PRO A 90 3.97 -12.96 4.84
CA PRO A 90 3.39 -12.87 6.17
C PRO A 90 2.93 -11.46 6.53
N ILE A 91 3.64 -10.42 6.05
CA ILE A 91 3.26 -9.02 6.33
C ILE A 91 1.96 -8.66 5.60
N LEU A 92 1.82 -9.03 4.33
CA LEU A 92 0.60 -8.82 3.55
C LEU A 92 -0.57 -9.62 4.12
N ALA A 93 -0.36 -10.87 4.51
CA ALA A 93 -1.40 -11.71 5.11
C ALA A 93 -1.91 -11.12 6.43
N THR A 94 -1.00 -10.74 7.34
CA THR A 94 -1.36 -10.11 8.61
C THR A 94 -2.03 -8.75 8.43
N THR A 95 -1.54 -7.95 7.48
CA THR A 95 -2.14 -6.66 7.11
C THR A 95 -3.55 -6.85 6.55
N ALA A 96 -3.76 -7.79 5.63
CA ALA A 96 -5.06 -8.06 5.03
C ALA A 96 -6.08 -8.57 6.07
N VAL A 97 -5.69 -9.48 6.95
CA VAL A 97 -6.54 -9.99 8.04
C VAL A 97 -6.88 -8.87 9.02
N GLY A 98 -5.87 -8.11 9.48
CA GLY A 98 -6.06 -6.98 10.40
C GLY A 98 -6.95 -5.90 9.81
N PHE A 99 -6.66 -5.46 8.58
CA PHE A 99 -7.44 -4.43 7.89
C PHE A 99 -8.89 -4.87 7.66
N SER A 100 -9.12 -6.11 7.20
CA SER A 100 -10.48 -6.63 6.98
C SER A 100 -11.28 -6.69 8.28
N TYR A 101 -10.66 -7.17 9.36
CA TYR A 101 -11.30 -7.28 10.67
C TYR A 101 -11.66 -5.90 11.25
N ILE A 102 -10.72 -4.94 11.21
CA ILE A 102 -10.94 -3.60 11.73
C ILE A 102 -11.94 -2.83 10.88
N THR A 103 -11.91 -2.98 9.55
CA THR A 103 -12.91 -2.41 8.64
C THR A 103 -14.30 -2.95 8.94
N PHE A 104 -14.44 -4.26 9.17
CA PHE A 104 -15.71 -4.87 9.55
C PHE A 104 -16.25 -4.30 10.86
N LEU A 105 -15.40 -4.17 11.90
CA LEU A 105 -15.79 -3.54 13.16
C LEU A 105 -16.15 -2.06 12.99
N MET A 106 -15.45 -1.33 12.12
CA MET A 106 -15.76 0.06 11.80
C MET A 106 -17.16 0.19 11.17
N ILE A 107 -17.47 -0.65 10.19
CA ILE A 107 -18.80 -0.68 9.55
C ILE A 107 -19.88 -0.98 10.58
N LEU A 108 -19.66 -1.97 11.46
CA LEU A 108 -20.60 -2.28 12.54
C LEU A 108 -20.78 -1.08 13.49
N ALA A 109 -19.70 -0.40 13.88
CA ALA A 109 -19.78 0.79 14.73
C ALA A 109 -20.60 1.91 14.06
N LEU A 110 -20.39 2.16 12.76
CA LEU A 110 -21.16 3.14 11.99
C LEU A 110 -22.65 2.73 11.89
N CYS A 111 -22.95 1.44 11.73
CA CYS A 111 -24.33 0.95 11.78
C CYS A 111 -24.97 1.19 13.15
N HIS A 112 -24.26 0.93 14.25
CA HIS A 112 -24.74 1.23 15.61
C HIS A 112 -25.05 2.71 15.79
N ILE A 113 -24.16 3.60 15.32
CA ILE A 113 -24.38 5.05 15.32
C ILE A 113 -25.64 5.41 14.51
N SER A 114 -25.80 4.85 13.31
CA SER A 114 -26.98 5.09 12.45
C SER A 114 -28.30 4.65 13.11
N LEU A 115 -28.27 3.60 13.92
CA LEU A 115 -29.45 3.01 14.56
C LEU A 115 -29.66 3.53 15.99
N GLY A 116 -28.84 4.49 16.43
CA GLY A 116 -28.88 5.07 17.78
C GLY A 116 -28.62 4.04 18.87
N GLN A 117 -27.77 3.05 18.61
CA GLN A 117 -27.37 2.01 19.57
C GLN A 117 -26.07 2.37 20.27
N GLN A 118 -25.89 1.89 21.51
CA GLN A 118 -24.65 2.08 22.27
C GLN A 118 -23.45 1.38 21.62
N LEU A 119 -22.32 2.07 21.58
CA LEU A 119 -21.03 1.58 21.06
C LEU A 119 -20.31 0.62 22.04
N ASN A 120 -21.03 -0.35 22.57
CA ASN A 120 -20.46 -1.35 23.48
C ASN A 120 -19.66 -2.40 22.71
N LEU A 121 -18.38 -2.13 22.52
CA LEU A 121 -17.43 -3.07 21.92
C LEU A 121 -17.12 -4.21 22.90
N TYR A 122 -17.43 -5.45 22.52
CA TYR A 122 -17.17 -6.61 23.37
C TYR A 122 -15.67 -6.78 23.65
N TRP A 123 -15.33 -7.37 24.80
CA TRP A 123 -13.94 -7.43 25.26
C TRP A 123 -13.00 -8.17 24.30
N ILE A 124 -13.48 -9.19 23.58
CA ILE A 124 -12.67 -9.89 22.57
C ILE A 124 -12.27 -8.96 21.42
N HIS A 125 -13.18 -8.07 21.00
CA HIS A 125 -12.91 -7.09 19.96
C HIS A 125 -11.98 -6.00 20.47
N LYS A 126 -12.08 -5.59 21.73
CA LYS A 126 -11.10 -4.68 22.36
C LYS A 126 -9.68 -5.26 22.32
N VAL A 127 -9.53 -6.55 22.64
CA VAL A 127 -8.25 -7.26 22.52
C VAL A 127 -7.79 -7.30 21.06
N GLY A 128 -8.67 -7.63 20.12
CA GLY A 128 -8.36 -7.67 18.69
C GLY A 128 -7.92 -6.31 18.13
N VAL A 129 -8.60 -5.22 18.51
CA VAL A 129 -8.26 -3.84 18.13
C VAL A 129 -6.90 -3.46 18.69
N LEU A 130 -6.64 -3.74 19.98
CA LEU A 130 -5.36 -3.43 20.60
C LEU A 130 -4.21 -4.24 19.99
N ALA A 131 -4.43 -5.53 19.70
CA ALA A 131 -3.45 -6.37 19.03
C ALA A 131 -3.14 -5.86 17.62
N ALA A 132 -4.16 -5.49 16.84
CA ALA A 132 -3.99 -4.89 15.51
C ALA A 132 -3.22 -3.56 15.58
N LEU A 133 -3.52 -2.72 16.56
CA LEU A 133 -2.83 -1.45 16.77
C LEU A 133 -1.35 -1.66 17.10
N ILE A 134 -1.05 -2.50 18.09
CA ILE A 134 0.33 -2.78 18.54
C ILE A 134 1.15 -3.40 17.40
N THR A 135 0.59 -4.39 16.70
CA THR A 135 1.28 -5.05 15.59
C THR A 135 1.55 -4.09 14.43
N THR A 136 0.60 -3.21 14.10
CA THR A 136 0.79 -2.20 13.04
C THR A 136 1.83 -1.16 13.44
N VAL A 137 1.77 -0.62 14.67
CA VAL A 137 2.78 0.33 15.17
C VAL A 137 4.17 -0.30 15.18
N SER A 138 4.28 -1.54 15.66
CA SER A 138 5.55 -2.28 15.62
C SER A 138 6.05 -2.48 14.18
N GLY A 139 5.16 -2.79 13.25
CA GLY A 139 5.48 -2.94 11.83
C GLY A 139 6.01 -1.65 11.21
N VAL A 140 5.34 -0.52 11.45
CA VAL A 140 5.76 0.81 10.99
C VAL A 140 7.15 1.16 11.52
N VAL A 141 7.37 1.01 12.83
CA VAL A 141 8.68 1.30 13.46
C VAL A 141 9.77 0.39 12.91
N SER A 142 9.46 -0.89 12.67
CA SER A 142 10.44 -1.84 12.11
C SER A 142 10.79 -1.50 10.66
N ILE A 143 9.83 -1.05 9.85
CA ILE A 143 10.12 -0.60 8.47
C ILE A 143 10.93 0.69 8.46
N ASP A 144 10.64 1.62 9.36
CA ASP A 144 11.41 2.86 9.49
C ASP A 144 12.89 2.60 9.80
N ASP A 145 13.17 1.69 10.74
CA ASP A 145 14.54 1.31 11.13
C ASP A 145 15.28 0.50 10.05
N VAL A 146 14.57 -0.39 9.36
CA VAL A 146 15.21 -1.36 8.45
C VAL A 146 15.23 -0.88 6.99
N TRP A 147 14.22 -0.12 6.59
CA TRP A 147 13.89 0.15 5.19
C TRP A 147 13.24 1.54 4.99
N GLY A 148 13.65 2.53 5.79
CA GLY A 148 13.05 3.87 5.84
C GLY A 148 13.10 4.66 4.53
N ASP A 149 14.10 4.43 3.67
CA ASP A 149 14.22 5.09 2.36
C ASP A 149 13.02 4.82 1.43
N GLU A 150 12.21 3.80 1.70
CA GLU A 150 11.03 3.52 0.86
C GLU A 150 9.81 4.35 1.21
N TRP A 151 9.81 5.10 2.32
CA TRP A 151 8.67 5.99 2.62
C TRP A 151 8.43 7.02 1.50
N ASP A 152 9.46 7.34 0.72
CA ASP A 152 9.39 8.22 -0.45
C ASP A 152 8.42 7.69 -1.52
N ILE A 153 8.17 6.38 -1.60
CA ILE A 153 7.22 5.80 -2.55
C ILE A 153 5.79 6.28 -2.30
N ILE A 154 5.44 6.60 -1.04
CA ILE A 154 4.12 7.15 -0.70
C ILE A 154 3.97 8.54 -1.35
N LEU A 155 4.96 9.40 -1.22
CA LEU A 155 4.91 10.75 -1.80
C LEU A 155 4.86 10.70 -3.33
N ILE A 156 5.59 9.77 -3.94
CA ILE A 156 5.62 9.59 -5.40
C ILE A 156 4.32 8.97 -5.89
N SER A 157 3.79 7.95 -5.22
CA SER A 157 2.50 7.33 -5.57
C SER A 157 1.35 8.32 -5.47
N LEU A 158 1.34 9.24 -4.49
CA LEU A 158 0.33 10.30 -4.38
C LEU A 158 0.29 11.22 -5.61
N GLN A 159 1.39 11.36 -6.35
CA GLN A 159 1.38 12.09 -7.63
C GLN A 159 0.58 11.35 -8.71
N SER A 160 0.39 10.03 -8.59
CA SER A 160 -0.45 9.24 -9.49
C SER A 160 -1.85 8.99 -8.92
N THR A 161 -1.94 8.63 -7.65
CA THR A 161 -3.17 8.15 -7.00
C THR A 161 -4.00 9.28 -6.40
N GLY A 162 -3.39 10.44 -6.14
CA GLY A 162 -4.01 11.60 -5.49
C GLY A 162 -5.38 11.97 -6.04
N PRO A 163 -5.55 12.18 -7.37
CA PRO A 163 -6.86 12.49 -7.96
C PRO A 163 -7.95 11.46 -7.65
N PHE A 164 -7.61 10.17 -7.58
CA PHE A 164 -8.56 9.09 -7.34
C PHE A 164 -8.85 8.91 -5.85
N LEU A 165 -7.82 9.04 -5.02
CA LEU A 165 -7.96 9.05 -3.57
C LEU A 165 -8.83 10.22 -3.11
N HIS A 166 -8.71 11.39 -3.74
CA HIS A 166 -9.59 12.53 -3.51
C HIS A 166 -11.05 12.19 -3.82
N ILE A 167 -11.36 11.68 -5.00
CA ILE A 167 -12.74 11.32 -5.38
C ILE A 167 -13.31 10.25 -4.43
N GLY A 168 -12.51 9.25 -4.08
CA GLY A 168 -12.90 8.20 -3.13
C GLY A 168 -13.16 8.75 -1.73
N ALA A 169 -12.28 9.61 -1.22
CA ALA A 169 -12.43 10.26 0.08
C ALA A 169 -13.65 11.18 0.10
N LEU A 170 -13.88 11.94 -0.98
CA LEU A 170 -15.04 12.79 -1.13
C LEU A 170 -16.32 11.96 -1.07
N ALA A 171 -16.42 10.90 -1.87
CA ALA A 171 -17.59 10.01 -1.86
C ALA A 171 -17.85 9.40 -0.48
N ALA A 172 -16.80 8.98 0.24
CA ALA A 172 -16.92 8.45 1.59
C ALA A 172 -17.45 9.49 2.59
N VAL A 173 -16.93 10.72 2.57
CA VAL A 173 -17.40 11.80 3.46
C VAL A 173 -18.80 12.28 3.08
N THR A 174 -19.15 12.33 1.79
CA THR A 174 -20.52 12.58 1.34
C THR A 174 -21.49 11.54 1.90
N ALA A 175 -21.13 10.25 1.86
CA ALA A 175 -21.94 9.16 2.41
C ALA A 175 -22.10 9.27 3.94
N LEU A 176 -21.03 9.64 4.67
CA LEU A 176 -21.10 9.91 6.11
C LEU A 176 -22.03 11.09 6.45
N GLY A 177 -22.33 11.96 5.48
CA GLY A 177 -23.31 13.03 5.61
C GLY A 177 -24.70 12.54 6.03
N TRP A 178 -25.08 11.31 5.67
CA TRP A 178 -26.33 10.70 6.13
C TRP A 178 -26.38 10.56 7.66
N LEU A 179 -25.30 10.07 8.25
CA LEU A 179 -25.19 9.87 9.70
C LEU A 179 -25.18 11.20 10.45
N VAL A 180 -24.42 12.17 9.93
CA VAL A 180 -24.32 13.51 10.52
C VAL A 180 -25.67 14.23 10.46
N ALA A 181 -26.34 14.20 9.31
CA ALA A 181 -27.66 14.82 9.13
C ALA A 181 -28.70 14.20 10.08
N GLU A 182 -28.70 12.87 10.24
CA GLU A 182 -29.62 12.20 11.17
C GLU A 182 -29.44 12.68 12.62
N HIS A 183 -28.19 12.80 13.09
CA HIS A 183 -27.89 13.25 14.45
C HIS A 183 -28.26 14.73 14.65
N VAL A 184 -27.92 15.60 13.69
CA VAL A 184 -28.18 17.04 13.77
C VAL A 184 -29.68 17.36 13.74
N VAL A 185 -30.48 16.61 12.96
CA VAL A 185 -31.92 16.85 12.84
C VAL A 185 -32.72 16.22 13.99
N ARG A 186 -32.27 15.09 14.56
CA ARG A 186 -32.99 14.36 15.62
C ARG A 186 -32.89 15.02 17.01
N ALA A 187 -31.82 15.75 17.29
CA ALA A 187 -31.56 16.30 18.62
C ALA A 187 -32.02 17.75 18.77
N GLU A 188 -32.47 18.14 19.97
CA GLU A 188 -32.52 19.54 20.37
C GLU A 188 -31.12 20.15 20.24
N ARG A 189 -31.00 21.41 19.78
CA ARG A 189 -29.72 22.06 19.41
C ARG A 189 -28.75 22.15 20.59
N THR A 190 -28.01 21.08 20.89
CA THR A 190 -26.94 21.09 21.87
C THR A 190 -25.62 21.53 21.22
N LYS A 191 -24.71 22.10 22.02
CA LYS A 191 -23.39 22.57 21.57
C LYS A 191 -22.59 21.46 20.86
N PHE A 192 -22.76 20.20 21.26
CA PHE A 192 -22.08 19.04 20.67
C PHE A 192 -22.45 18.81 19.20
N HIS A 193 -23.74 18.86 18.85
CA HIS A 193 -24.19 18.66 17.48
C HIS A 193 -23.71 19.76 16.53
N MET A 194 -23.63 21.00 17.03
CA MET A 194 -23.06 22.13 16.28
C MET A 194 -21.56 21.95 16.05
N ILE A 195 -20.82 21.43 17.03
CA ILE A 195 -19.39 21.10 16.88
C ILE A 195 -19.23 19.98 15.83
N LEU A 196 -20.01 18.90 15.92
CA LEU A 196 -19.95 17.80 14.96
C LEU A 196 -20.23 18.26 13.52
N LEU A 197 -21.27 19.09 13.33
CA LEU A 197 -21.58 19.68 12.03
C LEU A 197 -20.44 20.58 11.52
N LEU A 198 -19.85 21.40 12.39
CA LEU A 198 -18.73 22.27 12.02
C LEU A 198 -17.50 21.47 11.60
N VAL A 199 -17.18 20.39 12.32
CA VAL A 199 -16.08 19.48 11.97
C VAL A 199 -16.36 18.82 10.62
N TYR A 200 -17.58 18.31 10.40
CA TYR A 200 -17.98 17.70 9.13
C TYR A 200 -17.85 18.68 7.95
N LEU A 201 -18.36 19.90 8.10
CA LEU A 201 -18.27 20.94 7.07
C LEU A 201 -16.82 21.38 6.83
N SER A 202 -15.99 21.44 7.88
CA SER A 202 -14.55 21.74 7.74
C SER A 202 -13.83 20.66 6.94
N VAL A 203 -14.12 19.38 7.21
CA VAL A 203 -13.54 18.24 6.46
C VAL A 203 -14.00 18.25 5.00
N LEU A 204 -15.28 18.49 4.74
CA LEU A 204 -15.79 18.63 3.37
C LEU A 204 -15.12 19.78 2.63
N LEU A 205 -14.98 20.94 3.27
CA LEU A 205 -14.32 22.10 2.67
C LEU A 205 -12.85 21.81 2.35
N ALA A 206 -12.13 21.13 3.26
CA ALA A 206 -10.77 20.69 3.01
C ALA A 206 -10.69 19.75 1.81
N LEU A 207 -11.64 18.81 1.66
CA LEU A 207 -11.70 17.91 0.50
C LEU A 207 -12.03 18.65 -0.80
N TYR A 208 -12.93 19.64 -0.79
CA TYR A 208 -13.20 20.46 -1.98
C TYR A 208 -11.97 21.26 -2.42
N MET A 209 -11.12 21.68 -1.47
CA MET A 209 -9.90 22.42 -1.76
C MET A 209 -8.68 21.52 -2.02
N ALA A 210 -8.74 20.22 -1.71
CA ALA A 210 -7.62 19.30 -1.81
C ALA A 210 -7.01 19.19 -3.22
N PRO A 211 -7.79 19.22 -4.33
CA PRO A 211 -7.23 19.17 -5.68
C PRO A 211 -6.24 20.29 -6.04
N LEU A 212 -6.26 21.41 -5.32
CA LEU A 212 -5.27 22.49 -5.44
C LEU A 212 -3.88 22.09 -4.93
N ALA A 213 -3.82 21.17 -3.98
CA ALA A 213 -2.57 20.68 -3.39
C ALA A 213 -2.02 19.43 -4.09
N ILE A 214 -2.82 18.78 -4.94
CA ILE A 214 -2.42 17.59 -5.68
C ILE A 214 -1.58 18.00 -6.89
N SER A 215 -0.29 17.67 -6.86
CA SER A 215 0.61 17.84 -8.00
C SER A 215 0.89 16.50 -8.65
N SER A 216 0.65 16.40 -9.96
CA SER A 216 0.91 15.20 -10.74
C SER A 216 1.61 15.59 -12.04
N PRO A 217 2.73 14.94 -12.41
CA PRO A 217 3.33 15.17 -13.72
C PRO A 217 2.39 14.73 -14.84
N CYS A 218 1.45 13.81 -14.59
CA CYS A 218 0.54 13.31 -15.62
C CYS A 218 -0.71 14.17 -15.85
N ILE A 219 -0.87 15.27 -15.10
CA ILE A 219 -1.85 16.31 -15.43
C ILE A 219 -1.20 17.26 -16.44
N MET A 220 -1.25 16.87 -17.72
CA MET A 220 -0.67 17.62 -18.83
C MET A 220 -1.40 17.31 -20.14
N ASP A 221 -1.20 18.16 -21.14
CA ASP A 221 -1.74 17.91 -22.46
C ASP A 221 -1.03 16.74 -23.14
N LYS A 222 -1.81 15.96 -23.91
CA LYS A 222 -1.27 14.84 -24.68
C LYS A 222 -0.15 15.26 -25.63
N ASN A 223 -0.20 16.49 -26.14
CA ASN A 223 0.78 17.01 -27.08
C ASN A 223 2.11 17.38 -26.42
N SER A 224 2.14 17.61 -25.10
CA SER A 224 3.38 17.90 -24.36
C SER A 224 4.11 16.63 -23.90
N LEU A 225 3.48 15.46 -24.01
CA LEU A 225 4.09 14.20 -23.59
C LEU A 225 5.34 13.89 -24.43
N LYS A 226 6.45 13.61 -23.73
CA LYS A 226 7.72 13.23 -24.35
C LYS A 226 7.66 11.81 -24.92
N SER A 227 8.68 11.46 -25.71
CA SER A 227 8.84 10.11 -26.23
C SER A 227 8.83 9.09 -25.09
N ARG A 228 8.33 7.88 -25.41
CA ARG A 228 8.30 6.78 -24.46
C ARG A 228 9.70 6.50 -23.89
N PRO A 229 9.87 6.41 -22.56
CA PRO A 229 11.14 6.09 -21.95
C PRO A 229 11.61 4.70 -22.36
N ASP A 230 12.89 4.60 -22.66
CA ASP A 230 13.56 3.35 -22.94
C ASP A 230 13.56 2.44 -21.71
N VAL A 231 13.42 1.13 -21.91
CA VAL A 231 13.45 0.15 -20.81
C VAL A 231 14.78 -0.60 -20.85
N ILE A 232 15.49 -0.58 -19.71
CA ILE A 232 16.72 -1.33 -19.47
C ILE A 232 16.35 -2.60 -18.70
N GLY A 233 16.86 -3.74 -19.19
CA GLY A 233 16.64 -5.03 -18.53
C GLY A 233 17.56 -5.21 -17.33
N ARG A 234 17.05 -4.96 -16.13
CA ARG A 234 17.78 -5.07 -14.87
C ARG A 234 18.15 -6.52 -14.59
N ARG A 235 19.44 -6.82 -14.59
CA ARG A 235 19.97 -8.20 -14.48
C ARG A 235 19.37 -9.15 -15.52
N GLY A 236 18.95 -8.60 -16.66
CA GLY A 236 18.14 -9.26 -17.66
C GLY A 236 16.64 -9.04 -17.46
N ALA A 237 15.90 -10.12 -17.26
CA ALA A 237 14.47 -10.15 -16.99
C ALA A 237 14.22 -11.18 -15.86
N PRO A 238 14.55 -10.83 -14.60
CA PRO A 238 14.58 -11.75 -13.47
C PRO A 238 13.22 -12.40 -13.15
N MET A 239 12.10 -11.75 -13.49
CA MET A 239 10.77 -12.37 -13.39
C MET A 239 10.48 -13.44 -14.47
N LEU A 240 11.31 -13.57 -15.50
CA LEU A 240 11.13 -14.55 -16.59
C LEU A 240 12.18 -15.66 -16.59
N ALA A 241 13.35 -15.40 -16.01
CA ALA A 241 14.47 -16.33 -15.93
C ALA A 241 15.48 -15.86 -14.87
N PRO A 242 16.31 -16.78 -14.31
CA PRO A 242 17.21 -16.47 -13.20
C PRO A 242 18.12 -15.27 -13.49
N GLU A 243 18.19 -14.32 -12.56
CA GLU A 243 18.95 -13.07 -12.71
C GLU A 243 20.42 -13.29 -13.12
N ASN A 244 21.00 -12.35 -13.86
CA ASN A 244 22.40 -12.38 -14.30
C ASN A 244 22.82 -13.63 -15.10
N THR A 245 21.86 -14.36 -15.69
CA THR A 245 22.13 -15.49 -16.61
C THR A 245 21.93 -15.10 -18.07
N LEU A 246 22.61 -15.80 -18.99
CA LEU A 246 22.38 -15.65 -20.44
C LEU A 246 20.91 -15.82 -20.84
N MET A 247 20.17 -16.69 -20.15
CA MET A 247 18.75 -16.89 -20.42
C MET A 247 17.94 -15.64 -20.05
N SER A 248 18.23 -15.02 -18.91
CA SER A 248 17.55 -13.79 -18.46
C SER A 248 17.79 -12.62 -19.40
N PHE A 249 19.03 -12.42 -19.85
CA PHE A 249 19.33 -11.41 -20.87
C PHE A 249 18.63 -11.69 -22.20
N ASN A 250 18.59 -12.94 -22.67
CA ASN A 250 17.84 -13.28 -23.88
C ASN A 250 16.33 -12.99 -23.74
N LYS A 251 15.74 -13.29 -22.58
CA LYS A 251 14.33 -12.97 -22.31
C LYS A 251 14.11 -11.44 -22.29
N ALA A 252 15.02 -10.67 -21.72
CA ALA A 252 14.96 -9.20 -21.76
C ALA A 252 15.01 -8.66 -23.20
N LEU A 253 15.93 -9.17 -24.03
CA LEU A 253 16.01 -8.80 -25.44
C LEU A 253 14.73 -9.13 -26.23
N GLN A 254 14.07 -10.24 -25.91
CA GLN A 254 12.74 -10.58 -26.47
C GLN A 254 11.65 -9.58 -26.06
N GLN A 255 11.81 -8.91 -24.92
CA GLN A 255 10.95 -7.81 -24.48
C GLN A 255 11.32 -6.46 -25.10
N GLY A 256 12.34 -6.39 -25.96
CA GLY A 256 12.69 -5.17 -26.69
C GLY A 256 13.41 -4.12 -25.86
N VAL A 257 14.12 -4.52 -24.79
CA VAL A 257 14.92 -3.61 -23.97
C VAL A 257 16.00 -2.90 -24.81
N SER A 258 16.28 -1.64 -24.49
CA SER A 258 17.30 -0.84 -25.18
C SER A 258 18.72 -1.18 -24.71
N SER A 259 18.85 -1.60 -23.45
CA SER A 259 20.10 -1.92 -22.78
C SER A 259 19.95 -3.11 -21.83
N LEU A 260 21.05 -3.82 -21.58
CA LEU A 260 21.15 -4.87 -20.58
C LEU A 260 21.94 -4.36 -19.37
N GLU A 261 21.37 -4.43 -18.18
CA GLU A 261 22.05 -4.06 -16.94
C GLU A 261 22.56 -5.31 -16.22
N ALA A 262 23.78 -5.25 -15.67
CA ALA A 262 24.30 -6.31 -14.83
C ALA A 262 25.25 -5.80 -13.74
N ASP A 263 25.30 -6.55 -12.65
CA ASP A 263 26.27 -6.41 -11.56
C ASP A 263 27.51 -7.24 -11.88
N VAL A 264 28.69 -6.61 -11.90
CA VAL A 264 29.97 -7.19 -12.33
C VAL A 264 30.95 -7.22 -11.18
N THR A 265 31.61 -8.36 -11.01
CA THR A 265 32.79 -8.53 -10.15
C THR A 265 33.85 -9.34 -10.89
N VAL A 266 35.05 -9.48 -10.33
CA VAL A 266 36.17 -10.22 -10.93
C VAL A 266 36.47 -11.46 -10.08
N SER A 267 36.75 -12.60 -10.72
CA SER A 267 37.16 -13.84 -10.05
C SER A 267 38.62 -13.79 -9.59
N LEU A 268 39.04 -14.78 -8.80
CA LEU A 268 40.38 -14.86 -8.23
C LEU A 268 41.48 -14.88 -9.30
N ASP A 269 41.19 -15.51 -10.44
CA ASP A 269 42.02 -15.62 -11.63
C ASP A 269 41.78 -14.52 -12.69
N GLY A 270 41.08 -13.44 -12.32
CA GLY A 270 40.99 -12.23 -13.13
C GLY A 270 39.90 -12.21 -14.20
N VAL A 271 38.90 -13.10 -14.13
CA VAL A 271 37.81 -13.16 -15.11
C VAL A 271 36.59 -12.37 -14.61
N PRO A 272 36.14 -11.32 -15.33
CA PRO A 272 34.92 -10.60 -14.95
C PRO A 272 33.65 -11.44 -15.19
N PHE A 273 32.82 -11.57 -14.16
CA PHE A 273 31.58 -12.33 -14.17
C PHE A 273 30.43 -11.58 -13.50
N LEU A 274 29.21 -12.09 -13.73
CA LEU A 274 27.99 -11.42 -13.32
C LEU A 274 27.47 -11.99 -12.01
N MET A 275 27.45 -11.16 -10.96
CA MET A 275 26.94 -11.54 -9.65
C MET A 275 26.55 -10.30 -8.85
N ARG A 276 25.30 -10.28 -8.37
CA ARG A 276 24.78 -9.22 -7.51
C ARG A 276 25.32 -9.33 -6.09
N ASP A 277 25.25 -10.53 -5.51
CA ASP A 277 25.51 -10.74 -4.09
C ASP A 277 27.00 -10.83 -3.79
N ARG A 278 27.39 -10.61 -2.53
CA ARG A 278 28.79 -10.82 -2.12
C ARG A 278 29.17 -12.29 -2.14
N THR A 279 28.24 -13.20 -1.86
CA THR A 279 28.49 -14.65 -1.86
C THR A 279 27.74 -15.33 -3.01
N LEU A 280 28.10 -16.57 -3.33
CA LEU A 280 27.42 -17.36 -4.37
C LEU A 280 26.15 -18.07 -3.84
N LYS A 281 25.83 -17.94 -2.55
CA LYS A 281 24.87 -18.80 -1.82
C LYS A 281 23.43 -18.73 -2.32
N ARG A 282 22.91 -17.53 -2.60
CA ARG A 282 21.48 -17.35 -2.98
C ARG A 282 21.16 -17.87 -4.38
N THR A 283 22.05 -17.62 -5.32
CA THR A 283 21.78 -17.78 -6.76
C THR A 283 22.55 -18.94 -7.38
N THR A 284 23.20 -19.78 -6.56
CA THR A 284 23.88 -20.99 -7.04
C THR A 284 23.75 -22.17 -6.06
N ASP A 285 24.28 -23.33 -6.44
CA ASP A 285 24.39 -24.53 -5.61
C ASP A 285 25.72 -24.64 -4.83
N ILE A 286 26.40 -23.51 -4.59
CA ILE A 286 27.68 -23.46 -3.85
C ILE A 286 27.64 -24.22 -2.51
N ALA A 287 26.53 -24.18 -1.78
CA ALA A 287 26.38 -24.87 -0.50
C ALA A 287 26.41 -26.40 -0.63
N LYS A 288 26.13 -26.94 -1.82
CA LYS A 288 26.22 -28.38 -2.14
C LYS A 288 27.61 -28.75 -2.66
N VAL A 289 28.20 -27.91 -3.52
CA VAL A 289 29.47 -28.21 -4.20
C VAL A 289 30.69 -27.87 -3.33
N PHE A 290 30.64 -26.75 -2.60
CA PHE A 290 31.72 -26.25 -1.74
C PHE A 290 31.15 -25.76 -0.39
N PRO A 291 30.66 -26.67 0.48
CA PRO A 291 29.92 -26.33 1.69
C PRO A 291 30.73 -25.46 2.68
N ASP A 292 32.03 -25.73 2.82
CA ASP A 292 32.91 -25.01 3.74
C ASP A 292 33.20 -23.56 3.30
N ARG A 293 33.02 -23.28 2.00
CA ARG A 293 33.36 -21.99 1.38
C ARG A 293 32.13 -21.15 1.02
N GLN A 294 30.91 -21.62 1.32
CA GLN A 294 29.67 -20.98 0.87
C GLN A 294 29.45 -19.53 1.36
N HIS A 295 30.19 -19.11 2.40
CA HIS A 295 30.15 -17.76 2.98
C HIS A 295 31.32 -16.87 2.51
N GLU A 296 32.26 -17.41 1.73
CA GLU A 296 33.33 -16.63 1.13
C GLU A 296 32.79 -15.66 0.09
N ASP A 297 33.52 -14.56 -0.12
CA ASP A 297 33.20 -13.60 -1.18
C ASP A 297 33.34 -14.29 -2.55
N ALA A 298 32.37 -14.06 -3.44
CA ALA A 298 32.29 -14.66 -4.76
C ALA A 298 33.54 -14.36 -5.61
N SER A 299 34.22 -13.24 -5.37
CA SER A 299 35.48 -12.90 -6.05
C SER A 299 36.65 -13.79 -5.65
N LEU A 300 36.60 -14.48 -4.50
CA LEU A 300 37.68 -15.34 -4.01
C LEU A 300 37.64 -16.76 -4.61
N PHE A 301 36.76 -17.01 -5.58
CA PHE A 301 36.69 -18.26 -6.34
C PHE A 301 37.33 -18.10 -7.71
N ASN A 302 37.96 -19.16 -8.22
CA ASN A 302 38.45 -19.19 -9.59
C ASN A 302 37.28 -19.30 -10.57
N TRP A 303 37.45 -18.81 -11.80
CA TRP A 303 36.41 -18.87 -12.83
C TRP A 303 35.96 -20.29 -13.14
N THR A 304 36.87 -21.27 -13.12
CA THR A 304 36.55 -22.68 -13.33
C THR A 304 35.62 -23.24 -12.25
N GLU A 305 35.81 -22.83 -10.99
CA GLU A 305 34.92 -23.18 -9.88
C GLU A 305 33.57 -22.48 -10.05
N ILE A 306 33.55 -21.18 -10.32
CA ILE A 306 32.32 -20.41 -10.52
C ILE A 306 31.49 -20.98 -11.69
N ARG A 307 32.15 -21.38 -12.77
CA ARG A 307 31.50 -21.89 -13.98
C ARG A 307 30.92 -23.30 -13.80
N SER A 308 31.41 -24.08 -12.85
CA SER A 308 30.88 -25.43 -12.56
C SER A 308 29.57 -25.39 -11.78
N LEU A 309 29.27 -24.26 -11.11
CA LEU A 309 28.06 -24.09 -10.31
C LEU A 309 26.81 -23.95 -11.16
N ASN A 310 25.72 -24.51 -10.64
CA ASN A 310 24.38 -24.34 -11.18
C ASN A 310 23.78 -23.01 -10.74
N ALA A 311 23.50 -22.11 -11.69
CA ALA A 311 22.95 -20.78 -11.43
C ALA A 311 21.44 -20.64 -11.72
N GLY A 312 20.73 -21.76 -11.88
CA GLY A 312 19.31 -21.74 -12.26
C GLY A 312 18.38 -22.57 -11.40
N GLN A 313 18.84 -23.65 -10.78
CA GLN A 313 18.01 -24.53 -9.96
C GLN A 313 17.34 -23.78 -8.79
N TRP A 314 18.06 -22.85 -8.14
CA TRP A 314 17.53 -22.02 -7.06
C TRP A 314 16.25 -21.25 -7.44
N PHE A 315 16.14 -20.82 -8.70
CA PHE A 315 14.99 -20.08 -9.19
C PHE A 315 13.73 -20.94 -9.24
N LEU A 316 13.88 -22.22 -9.59
CA LEU A 316 12.77 -23.18 -9.64
C LEU A 316 12.36 -23.65 -8.24
N GLU A 317 13.31 -23.74 -7.31
CA GLU A 317 13.08 -24.18 -5.93
C GLU A 317 12.46 -23.08 -5.07
N ASN A 318 13.00 -21.86 -5.16
CA ASN A 318 12.59 -20.75 -4.29
C ASN A 318 11.44 -19.92 -4.87
N ASP A 319 11.18 -20.01 -6.18
CA ASP A 319 10.20 -19.21 -6.92
C ASP A 319 10.11 -17.74 -6.45
N PRO A 320 11.23 -16.98 -6.52
CA PRO A 320 11.36 -15.67 -5.87
C PRO A 320 10.36 -14.61 -6.37
N PHE A 321 9.72 -14.85 -7.51
CA PHE A 321 8.77 -13.94 -8.14
C PHE A 321 7.39 -14.57 -8.37
N TRP A 322 7.16 -15.80 -7.90
CA TRP A 322 5.89 -16.52 -8.06
C TRP A 322 5.51 -16.74 -9.54
N THR A 323 6.54 -16.95 -10.37
CA THR A 323 6.43 -17.03 -11.84
C THR A 323 6.76 -18.42 -12.36
N VAL A 324 7.34 -19.30 -11.55
CA VAL A 324 7.74 -20.66 -11.97
C VAL A 324 6.54 -21.47 -12.48
N GLY A 325 5.35 -21.25 -11.91
CA GLY A 325 4.09 -21.84 -12.37
C GLY A 325 3.77 -21.54 -13.84
N SER A 326 4.18 -20.38 -14.35
CA SER A 326 3.94 -19.94 -15.74
C SER A 326 4.97 -20.44 -16.76
N LEU A 327 6.08 -21.03 -16.30
CA LEU A 327 7.16 -21.48 -17.17
C LEU A 327 6.80 -22.74 -17.95
N THR A 328 7.18 -22.78 -19.23
CA THR A 328 7.06 -23.98 -20.06
C THR A 328 8.01 -25.09 -19.58
N GLY A 329 7.66 -26.36 -19.84
CA GLY A 329 8.54 -27.50 -19.51
C GLY A 329 9.93 -27.38 -20.16
N ARG A 330 10.00 -26.80 -21.36
CA ARG A 330 11.27 -26.50 -22.05
C ARG A 330 12.07 -25.44 -21.31
N ASP A 331 11.45 -24.35 -20.88
CA ASP A 331 12.13 -23.29 -20.11
C ASP A 331 12.65 -23.86 -18.79
N ARG A 332 11.85 -24.66 -18.06
CA ARG A 332 12.29 -25.32 -16.82
C ARG A 332 13.54 -26.19 -17.05
N ASN A 333 13.54 -27.02 -18.09
CA ASN A 333 14.71 -27.86 -18.42
C ASN A 333 15.95 -27.03 -18.75
N ARG A 334 15.81 -25.89 -19.44
CA ARG A 334 16.93 -24.99 -19.70
C ARG A 334 17.45 -24.34 -18.43
N ILE A 335 16.55 -23.89 -17.55
CA ILE A 335 16.89 -23.26 -16.27
C ILE A 335 17.71 -24.20 -15.39
N ARG A 336 17.36 -25.49 -15.34
CA ARG A 336 18.10 -26.50 -14.55
C ARG A 336 19.57 -26.66 -14.94
N ASN A 337 19.97 -26.23 -16.13
CA ASN A 337 21.32 -26.42 -16.65
C ASN A 337 22.06 -25.09 -16.86
N LEU A 338 21.61 -24.00 -16.23
CA LEU A 338 22.28 -22.70 -16.33
C LEU A 338 23.50 -22.64 -15.42
N THR A 339 24.53 -21.96 -15.90
CA THR A 339 25.75 -21.65 -15.16
C THR A 339 25.87 -20.14 -14.97
N VAL A 340 26.79 -19.70 -14.10
CA VAL A 340 27.12 -18.28 -13.95
C VAL A 340 27.61 -17.70 -15.27
N CYS A 341 27.14 -16.49 -15.58
CA CYS A 341 27.44 -15.78 -16.83
C CYS A 341 28.71 -14.94 -16.68
N SER A 342 29.62 -15.01 -17.66
CA SER A 342 30.74 -14.08 -17.75
C SER A 342 30.30 -12.74 -18.35
N LEU A 343 31.04 -11.67 -18.06
CA LEU A 343 30.79 -10.37 -18.67
C LEU A 343 30.89 -10.43 -20.21
N VAL A 344 31.89 -11.15 -20.72
CA VAL A 344 32.13 -11.30 -22.16
C VAL A 344 30.93 -11.95 -22.86
N GLU A 345 30.31 -12.95 -22.25
CA GLU A 345 29.13 -13.64 -22.80
C GLU A 345 27.93 -12.68 -22.93
N MET A 346 27.64 -11.90 -21.88
CA MET A 346 26.57 -10.90 -21.93
C MET A 346 26.85 -9.80 -22.95
N LEU A 347 28.07 -9.28 -23.00
CA LEU A 347 28.42 -8.20 -23.93
C LEU A 347 28.40 -8.67 -25.39
N ARG A 348 28.80 -9.91 -25.67
CA ARG A 348 28.63 -10.52 -27.01
C ARG A 348 27.16 -10.62 -27.39
N LEU A 349 26.30 -10.97 -26.44
CA LEU A 349 24.86 -11.02 -26.65
C LEU A 349 24.30 -9.63 -26.97
N ALA A 350 24.68 -8.61 -26.19
CA ALA A 350 24.31 -7.21 -26.44
C ALA A 350 24.80 -6.73 -27.82
N ALA A 351 26.04 -7.03 -28.19
CA ALA A 351 26.61 -6.68 -29.49
C ALA A 351 25.83 -7.30 -30.65
N ARG A 352 25.53 -8.61 -30.58
CA ARG A 352 24.74 -9.32 -31.59
C ARG A 352 23.32 -8.76 -31.72
N ALA A 353 22.71 -8.39 -30.60
CA ALA A 353 21.37 -7.81 -30.57
C ALA A 353 21.35 -6.31 -30.92
N ASN A 354 22.51 -5.71 -31.19
CA ASN A 354 22.65 -4.28 -31.41
C ASN A 354 22.03 -3.47 -30.26
N ARG A 355 22.31 -3.86 -29.00
CA ARG A 355 21.84 -3.22 -27.75
C ARG A 355 23.01 -2.72 -26.89
N SER A 356 22.71 -1.81 -25.97
CA SER A 356 23.67 -1.25 -25.03
C SER A 356 23.83 -2.13 -23.78
N ALA A 357 24.83 -1.82 -22.96
CA ALA A 357 25.03 -2.48 -21.67
C ALA A 357 25.32 -1.45 -20.56
N LEU A 358 24.64 -1.55 -19.43
CA LEU A 358 24.87 -0.75 -18.23
C LEU A 358 25.56 -1.62 -17.18
N LEU A 359 26.77 -1.25 -16.78
CA LEU A 359 27.58 -2.07 -15.89
C LEU A 359 27.66 -1.45 -14.49
N TYR A 360 27.13 -2.15 -13.50
CA TYR A 360 27.39 -1.87 -12.08
C TYR A 360 28.60 -2.66 -11.64
N LEU A 361 29.68 -1.97 -11.26
CA LEU A 361 30.92 -2.67 -10.91
C LEU A 361 31.18 -2.64 -9.42
N ARG A 362 31.46 -3.81 -8.88
CA ARG A 362 31.89 -3.98 -7.49
C ARG A 362 33.39 -4.25 -7.47
N ARG A 363 34.09 -3.46 -6.65
CA ARG A 363 35.50 -3.68 -6.35
C ARG A 363 35.64 -4.96 -5.49
N PRO A 364 36.56 -5.88 -5.81
CA PRO A 364 36.86 -7.04 -4.97
C PRO A 364 37.48 -6.61 -3.62
N PRO A 365 37.58 -7.50 -2.62
CA PRO A 365 38.15 -7.17 -1.31
C PRO A 365 39.66 -6.85 -1.39
N PRO A 366 40.23 -6.11 -0.42
CA PRO A 366 41.63 -5.66 -0.45
C PRO A 366 42.68 -6.76 -0.61
N GLU A 367 42.39 -7.97 -0.11
CA GLU A 367 43.27 -9.14 -0.17
C GLU A 367 43.30 -9.78 -1.57
N HIS A 368 42.38 -9.40 -2.46
CA HIS A 368 42.25 -9.98 -3.79
C HIS A 368 43.41 -9.57 -4.71
N PRO A 369 44.03 -10.50 -5.47
CA PRO A 369 45.19 -10.19 -6.33
C PRO A 369 44.88 -9.11 -7.39
N HIS A 370 43.65 -9.11 -7.91
CA HIS A 370 43.17 -8.09 -8.86
C HIS A 370 42.57 -6.81 -8.21
N TYR A 371 42.76 -6.57 -6.90
CA TYR A 371 42.20 -5.40 -6.20
C TYR A 371 42.56 -4.05 -6.86
N LYS A 372 43.76 -3.93 -7.44
CA LYS A 372 44.22 -2.73 -8.15
C LYS A 372 43.96 -2.75 -9.65
N THR A 373 43.71 -3.93 -10.24
CA THR A 373 43.63 -4.13 -11.70
C THR A 373 42.21 -4.42 -12.21
N TRP A 374 41.22 -4.61 -11.33
CA TRP A 374 39.86 -5.02 -11.70
C TRP A 374 39.20 -4.16 -12.80
N ILE A 375 39.51 -2.85 -12.86
CA ILE A 375 39.04 -1.95 -13.93
C ILE A 375 39.63 -2.38 -15.29
N MET A 376 40.92 -2.70 -15.33
CA MET A 376 41.60 -3.18 -16.54
C MET A 376 41.09 -4.55 -16.96
N ASP A 377 40.92 -5.46 -15.99
CA ASP A 377 40.36 -6.80 -16.25
C ASP A 377 38.97 -6.69 -16.91
N THR A 378 38.13 -5.78 -16.40
CA THR A 378 36.83 -5.47 -16.99
C THR A 378 36.95 -4.82 -18.38
N LEU A 379 37.84 -3.85 -18.56
CA LEU A 379 38.03 -3.19 -19.86
C LEU A 379 38.49 -4.17 -20.94
N TRP A 380 39.41 -5.07 -20.62
CA TRP A 380 39.83 -6.13 -21.53
C TRP A 380 38.68 -7.07 -21.88
N ALA A 381 37.81 -7.40 -20.93
CA ALA A 381 36.59 -8.16 -21.21
C ALA A 381 35.64 -7.42 -22.16
N VAL A 382 35.47 -6.10 -21.99
CA VAL A 382 34.69 -5.26 -22.92
C VAL A 382 35.28 -5.30 -24.32
N GLN A 383 36.59 -5.09 -24.47
CA GLN A 383 37.27 -5.13 -25.76
C GLN A 383 37.16 -6.51 -26.43
N ARG A 384 37.40 -7.59 -25.67
CA ARG A 384 37.32 -8.98 -26.16
C ARG A 384 35.91 -9.41 -26.59
N SER A 385 34.88 -8.74 -26.08
CA SER A 385 33.49 -9.03 -26.47
C SER A 385 33.15 -8.55 -27.88
N GLY A 386 33.90 -7.59 -28.43
CA GLY A 386 33.63 -6.96 -29.72
C GLY A 386 32.50 -5.94 -29.71
N ILE A 387 31.93 -5.60 -28.54
CA ILE A 387 30.94 -4.52 -28.43
C ILE A 387 31.61 -3.15 -28.64
N SER A 388 30.91 -2.23 -29.31
CA SER A 388 31.36 -0.83 -29.38
C SER A 388 31.39 -0.23 -27.97
N GLN A 389 32.53 0.33 -27.58
CA GLN A 389 32.73 0.98 -26.28
C GLN A 389 31.70 2.09 -26.01
N LYS A 390 31.28 2.83 -27.06
CA LYS A 390 30.23 3.87 -26.97
C LYS A 390 28.85 3.35 -26.56
N ARG A 391 28.66 2.03 -26.47
CA ARG A 391 27.40 1.38 -26.07
C ARG A 391 27.45 0.76 -24.68
N VAL A 392 28.59 0.88 -24.01
CA VAL A 392 28.80 0.37 -22.66
C VAL A 392 28.83 1.57 -21.73
N THR A 393 27.90 1.59 -20.79
CA THR A 393 27.75 2.64 -19.78
C THR A 393 28.47 2.21 -18.52
N TRP A 394 29.42 3.04 -18.10
CA TRP A 394 30.31 2.85 -16.96
C TRP A 394 29.81 3.65 -15.76
N THR A 395 29.55 2.96 -14.66
CA THR A 395 29.03 3.56 -13.42
C THR A 395 30.09 4.04 -12.43
N PRO A 396 31.27 3.39 -12.23
CA PRO A 396 32.24 3.86 -11.25
C PRO A 396 32.81 5.25 -11.55
N ASP A 397 32.93 6.06 -10.49
CA ASP A 397 33.61 7.36 -10.54
C ASP A 397 35.14 7.27 -10.49
N THR A 398 35.69 6.13 -10.11
CA THR A 398 37.14 5.93 -9.99
C THR A 398 37.78 5.69 -11.36
N ASP A 399 38.95 6.29 -11.58
CA ASP A 399 39.76 6.12 -12.78
C ASP A 399 39.04 6.45 -14.11
N ARG A 400 38.10 7.40 -14.12
CA ARG A 400 37.36 7.83 -15.33
C ARG A 400 38.27 8.19 -16.51
N GLY A 401 39.49 8.69 -16.23
CA GLY A 401 40.50 8.97 -17.26
C GLY A 401 40.89 7.76 -18.12
N ARG A 402 40.80 6.54 -17.57
CA ARG A 402 41.16 5.28 -18.25
C ARG A 402 40.00 4.70 -19.08
N VAL A 403 38.77 5.16 -18.85
CA VAL A 403 37.54 4.64 -19.48
C VAL A 403 36.85 5.63 -20.42
N ARG A 404 37.56 6.67 -20.88
CA ARG A 404 37.01 7.76 -21.74
C ARG A 404 36.31 7.30 -23.02
N GLY A 405 36.60 6.09 -23.52
CA GLY A 405 35.91 5.51 -24.68
C GLY A 405 34.50 4.97 -24.39
N LEU A 406 34.16 4.76 -23.12
CA LEU A 406 32.86 4.28 -22.65
C LEU A 406 31.92 5.45 -22.30
N GLN A 407 30.61 5.23 -22.39
CA GLN A 407 29.63 6.19 -21.86
C GLN A 407 29.76 6.27 -20.34
N GLN A 408 29.71 7.47 -19.78
CA GLN A 408 29.91 7.70 -18.35
C GLN A 408 28.60 8.12 -17.71
N THR A 409 28.21 7.46 -16.62
CA THR A 409 27.05 7.86 -15.81
C THR A 409 27.46 8.09 -14.36
N SER A 410 26.83 9.06 -13.70
CA SER A 410 26.90 9.21 -12.23
C SER A 410 25.83 8.34 -11.57
N LEU A 411 26.16 7.73 -10.43
CA LEU A 411 25.20 7.10 -9.52
C LEU A 411 24.75 8.04 -8.39
N GLU A 412 25.49 9.13 -8.17
CA GLU A 412 25.15 10.16 -7.20
C GLU A 412 24.38 11.30 -7.87
N LYS A 413 23.44 11.88 -7.13
CA LYS A 413 22.73 13.10 -7.54
C LYS A 413 23.66 14.30 -7.34
N LEU A 414 24.34 14.68 -8.41
CA LEU A 414 25.25 15.83 -8.48
C LEU A 414 24.57 17.01 -9.17
N SER A 415 25.07 18.23 -8.96
CA SER A 415 24.61 19.40 -9.68
C SER A 415 25.00 19.35 -11.16
N VAL A 416 24.29 20.09 -12.00
CA VAL A 416 24.55 20.18 -13.44
C VAL A 416 25.98 20.69 -13.70
N GLU A 417 26.46 21.64 -12.90
CA GLU A 417 27.81 22.21 -13.03
C GLU A 417 28.88 21.16 -12.73
N GLU A 418 28.72 20.39 -11.66
CA GLU A 418 29.66 19.35 -11.27
C GLU A 418 29.72 18.22 -12.30
N LEU A 419 28.56 17.81 -12.84
CA LEU A 419 28.49 16.82 -13.92
C LEU A 419 29.21 17.30 -15.18
N ARG A 420 29.01 18.57 -15.57
CA ARG A 420 29.72 19.17 -16.71
C ARG A 420 31.22 19.23 -16.47
N HIS A 421 31.66 19.63 -15.26
CA HIS A 421 33.07 19.66 -14.90
C HIS A 421 33.71 18.26 -14.98
N ARG A 422 32.96 17.21 -14.59
CA ARG A 422 33.38 15.81 -14.71
C ARG A 422 33.24 15.22 -16.12
N GLY A 423 32.65 15.96 -17.07
CA GLY A 423 32.38 15.47 -18.43
C GLY A 423 31.33 14.36 -18.48
N ILE A 424 30.40 14.33 -17.52
CA ILE A 424 29.33 13.33 -17.41
C ILE A 424 28.05 13.92 -17.99
N SER A 425 27.42 13.20 -18.91
CA SER A 425 26.18 13.62 -19.58
C SER A 425 24.97 12.76 -19.21
N SER A 426 25.12 11.78 -18.32
CA SER A 426 24.03 10.93 -17.87
C SER A 426 24.07 10.66 -16.37
N LEU A 427 22.89 10.49 -15.78
CA LEU A 427 22.73 10.04 -14.41
C LEU A 427 21.91 8.75 -14.37
N THR A 428 22.23 7.90 -13.42
CA THR A 428 21.44 6.72 -13.10
C THR A 428 21.10 6.79 -11.62
N LEU A 429 19.88 7.20 -11.30
CA LEU A 429 19.44 7.53 -9.94
C LEU A 429 18.37 6.58 -9.44
N ARG A 430 18.30 6.42 -8.12
CA ARG A 430 17.15 5.77 -7.50
C ARG A 430 15.90 6.61 -7.71
N TYR A 431 14.73 5.98 -7.85
CA TYR A 431 13.47 6.70 -8.03
C TYR A 431 13.19 7.71 -6.88
N SER A 432 13.59 7.40 -5.65
CA SER A 432 13.47 8.30 -4.49
C SER A 432 14.31 9.58 -4.61
N GLN A 433 15.39 9.54 -5.39
CA GLN A 433 16.31 10.67 -5.58
C GLN A 433 15.95 11.54 -6.80
N ALA A 434 15.03 11.07 -7.66
CA ALA A 434 14.71 11.65 -8.95
C ALA A 434 13.32 12.30 -8.95
N SER A 435 13.17 13.46 -8.31
CA SER A 435 11.90 14.19 -8.34
C SER A 435 11.58 14.70 -9.76
N ASN A 436 10.30 14.95 -10.05
CA ASN A 436 9.89 15.51 -11.34
C ASN A 436 10.66 16.81 -11.68
N LYS A 437 10.89 17.68 -10.69
CA LYS A 437 11.64 18.93 -10.88
C LYS A 437 13.10 18.65 -11.25
N ASP A 438 13.74 17.69 -10.57
CA ASP A 438 15.13 17.31 -10.87
C ASP A 438 15.25 16.75 -12.29
N ILE A 439 14.33 15.84 -12.67
CA ILE A 439 14.34 15.23 -14.01
C ILE A 439 14.23 16.32 -15.08
N GLN A 440 13.29 17.26 -14.92
CA GLN A 440 13.11 18.36 -15.87
C GLN A 440 14.35 19.28 -15.96
N ASP A 441 15.00 19.57 -14.83
CA ASP A 441 16.21 20.40 -14.80
C ASP A 441 17.40 19.72 -15.50
N PHE A 442 17.61 18.42 -15.27
CA PHE A 442 18.64 17.65 -15.97
C PHE A 442 18.37 17.58 -17.48
N LEU A 443 17.13 17.32 -17.88
CA LEU A 443 16.75 17.25 -19.30
C LEU A 443 16.91 18.60 -20.00
N ALA A 444 16.55 19.70 -19.34
CA ALA A 444 16.75 21.06 -19.86
C ALA A 444 18.24 21.38 -20.10
N ASN A 445 19.14 20.70 -19.39
CA ASN A 445 20.58 20.84 -19.52
C ASN A 445 21.25 19.77 -20.42
N ASN A 446 20.46 19.07 -21.25
CA ASN A 446 20.88 18.00 -22.15
C ASN A 446 21.53 16.80 -21.43
N MET A 447 21.08 16.50 -20.21
CA MET A 447 21.51 15.32 -19.47
C MET A 447 20.44 14.22 -19.58
N SER A 448 20.87 12.99 -19.84
CA SER A 448 19.95 11.85 -19.85
C SER A 448 19.82 11.26 -18.44
N VAL A 449 18.60 10.97 -18.01
CA VAL A 449 18.34 10.40 -16.68
C VAL A 449 17.79 8.98 -16.83
N THR A 450 18.44 8.03 -16.17
CA THR A 450 17.95 6.66 -15.96
C THR A 450 17.46 6.52 -14.54
N VAL A 451 16.25 6.01 -14.33
CA VAL A 451 15.68 5.80 -12.99
C VAL A 451 15.53 4.32 -12.68
N TYR A 452 15.89 3.91 -11.46
CA TYR A 452 15.78 2.51 -11.01
C TYR A 452 15.37 2.38 -9.53
N PRO A 453 14.88 1.20 -9.10
CA PRO A 453 14.13 0.25 -9.92
C PRO A 453 12.74 0.78 -10.27
N VAL A 454 12.25 0.42 -11.47
CA VAL A 454 10.87 0.69 -11.89
C VAL A 454 10.26 -0.61 -12.38
N ASN A 455 9.36 -1.17 -11.59
CA ASN A 455 8.74 -2.47 -11.85
C ASN A 455 7.22 -2.35 -12.07
N GLU A 456 6.62 -1.27 -11.55
CA GLU A 456 5.18 -1.02 -11.64
C GLU A 456 4.76 -0.10 -12.80
N PRO A 457 3.64 -0.39 -13.49
CA PRO A 457 3.10 0.46 -14.55
C PRO A 457 2.77 1.89 -14.14
N TRP A 458 2.28 2.10 -12.91
CA TRP A 458 1.92 3.43 -12.42
C TRP A 458 3.17 4.29 -12.25
N LEU A 459 4.25 3.75 -11.68
CA LEU A 459 5.51 4.47 -11.49
C LEU A 459 6.18 4.78 -12.83
N TYR A 460 6.14 3.83 -13.76
CA TYR A 460 6.59 4.05 -15.14
C TYR A 460 5.81 5.18 -15.82
N SER A 461 4.50 5.27 -15.58
CA SER A 461 3.65 6.33 -16.14
C SER A 461 4.01 7.71 -15.58
N VAL A 462 4.17 7.83 -14.26
CA VAL A 462 4.61 9.06 -13.60
C VAL A 462 5.95 9.53 -14.16
N LEU A 463 6.93 8.63 -14.26
CA LEU A 463 8.26 8.97 -14.78
C LEU A 463 8.24 9.30 -16.28
N TRP A 464 7.37 8.66 -17.07
CA TRP A 464 7.15 9.02 -18.48
C TRP A 464 6.58 10.44 -18.59
N CYS A 465 5.57 10.77 -17.80
CA CYS A 465 5.04 12.13 -17.75
C CYS A 465 6.13 13.14 -17.33
N SER A 466 7.01 12.77 -16.39
CA SER A 466 8.16 13.59 -16.01
C SER A 466 9.25 13.71 -17.10
N GLY A 467 9.16 12.96 -18.20
CA GLY A 467 10.07 13.06 -19.34
C GLY A 467 11.36 12.25 -19.23
N VAL A 468 11.46 11.29 -18.29
CA VAL A 468 12.67 10.49 -18.06
C VAL A 468 13.17 9.83 -19.36
N SER A 469 14.48 9.74 -19.55
CA SER A 469 15.07 9.15 -20.77
C SER A 469 14.90 7.64 -20.80
N SER A 470 15.20 6.98 -19.67
CA SER A 470 15.12 5.53 -19.52
C SER A 470 14.77 5.11 -18.10
N VAL A 471 14.27 3.88 -17.96
CA VAL A 471 14.06 3.23 -16.67
C VAL A 471 14.76 1.88 -16.65
N SER A 472 15.25 1.47 -15.50
CA SER A 472 15.74 0.11 -15.28
C SER A 472 14.74 -0.72 -14.50
N SER A 473 14.42 -1.90 -15.04
CA SER A 473 13.29 -2.71 -14.59
C SER A 473 13.65 -4.19 -14.51
N ASP A 474 13.22 -4.82 -13.41
CA ASP A 474 13.22 -6.27 -13.24
C ASP A 474 12.07 -6.94 -14.05
N THR A 475 11.13 -6.13 -14.56
CA THR A 475 9.86 -6.56 -15.16
C THR A 475 9.62 -5.98 -16.57
N PRO A 476 10.60 -6.03 -17.50
CA PRO A 476 10.45 -5.38 -18.82
C PRO A 476 9.21 -5.86 -19.61
N GLN A 477 8.75 -7.10 -19.40
CA GLN A 477 7.53 -7.65 -19.97
C GLN A 477 6.24 -6.96 -19.50
N VAL A 478 6.24 -6.36 -18.31
CA VAL A 478 5.11 -5.62 -17.74
C VAL A 478 5.12 -4.21 -18.33
N LEU A 479 6.26 -3.51 -18.24
CA LEU A 479 6.38 -2.13 -18.71
C LEU A 479 6.19 -2.00 -20.23
N ARG A 480 6.61 -3.02 -21.01
CA ARG A 480 6.37 -3.06 -22.46
C ARG A 480 4.88 -2.95 -22.79
N LYS A 481 4.00 -3.53 -21.97
CA LYS A 481 2.55 -3.56 -22.18
C LYS A 481 1.86 -2.24 -21.84
N VAL A 482 2.58 -1.21 -21.40
CA VAL A 482 2.05 0.14 -21.16
C VAL A 482 2.18 0.95 -22.46
N PRO A 483 1.12 1.07 -23.29
CA PRO A 483 1.22 1.80 -24.56
C PRO A 483 1.25 3.31 -24.37
N TYR A 484 0.78 3.79 -23.21
CA TYR A 484 0.60 5.19 -22.87
C TYR A 484 0.61 5.36 -21.33
N PRO A 485 1.01 6.52 -20.77
CA PRO A 485 0.95 6.72 -19.33
C PRO A 485 -0.48 6.51 -18.82
N ILE A 486 -0.58 5.67 -17.79
CA ILE A 486 -1.82 5.45 -17.06
C ILE A 486 -2.19 6.79 -16.38
N TRP A 487 -3.46 7.14 -16.44
CA TRP A 487 -4.00 8.35 -15.80
C TRP A 487 -3.50 9.69 -16.36
N LEU A 488 -2.98 9.73 -17.59
CA LEU A 488 -2.73 11.01 -18.23
C LEU A 488 -4.04 11.75 -18.49
N MET A 489 -4.13 12.99 -18.03
CA MET A 489 -5.31 13.82 -18.17
C MET A 489 -4.93 15.27 -18.44
N SER A 490 -5.65 15.95 -19.33
CA SER A 490 -5.42 17.39 -19.54
C SER A 490 -5.88 18.20 -18.33
N PRO A 491 -5.28 19.37 -18.06
CA PRO A 491 -5.69 20.25 -16.96
C PRO A 491 -7.19 20.58 -16.99
N ASP A 492 -7.77 20.81 -18.17
CA ASP A 492 -9.21 21.09 -18.33
C ASP A 492 -10.08 19.91 -17.91
N LYS A 493 -9.69 18.69 -18.26
CA LYS A 493 -10.42 17.48 -17.87
C LYS A 493 -10.31 17.24 -16.37
N TYR A 494 -9.13 17.46 -15.79
CA TYR A 494 -8.94 17.36 -14.35
C TYR A 494 -9.84 18.37 -13.61
N CYS A 495 -9.83 19.63 -14.07
CA CYS A 495 -10.67 20.69 -13.53
C CYS A 495 -12.17 20.36 -13.65
N LEU A 496 -12.60 19.82 -14.80
CA LEU A 496 -13.98 19.39 -14.98
C LEU A 496 -14.37 18.27 -14.02
N VAL A 497 -13.55 17.21 -13.91
CA VAL A 497 -13.80 16.10 -12.98
C VAL A 497 -13.90 16.61 -11.55
N TRP A 498 -13.01 17.50 -11.14
CA TRP A 498 -13.02 18.12 -9.83
C TRP A 498 -14.30 18.96 -9.60
N ILE A 499 -14.61 19.92 -10.47
CA ILE A 499 -15.80 20.77 -10.29
C ILE A 499 -17.07 19.91 -10.27
N THR A 500 -17.16 18.93 -11.15
CA THR A 500 -18.34 18.05 -11.21
C THR A 500 -18.45 17.15 -9.98
N SER A 501 -17.35 16.58 -9.46
CA SER A 501 -17.39 15.79 -8.23
C SER A 501 -17.84 16.61 -7.03
N ASP A 502 -17.37 17.85 -6.93
CA ASP A 502 -17.72 18.76 -5.85
C ASP A 502 -19.19 19.18 -5.91
N LEU A 503 -19.67 19.56 -7.10
CA LEU A 503 -21.09 19.90 -7.31
C LEU A 503 -22.03 18.73 -6.99
N VAL A 504 -21.67 17.52 -7.42
CA VAL A 504 -22.43 16.30 -7.12
C VAL A 504 -22.44 16.03 -5.61
N SER A 505 -21.29 16.12 -4.94
CA SER A 505 -21.21 15.99 -3.49
C SER A 505 -22.09 17.01 -2.77
N ILE A 506 -22.00 18.28 -3.13
CA ILE A 506 -22.82 19.36 -2.55
C ILE A 506 -24.30 19.07 -2.72
N ALA A 507 -24.73 18.69 -3.93
CA ALA A 507 -26.13 18.37 -4.21
C ALA A 507 -26.62 17.19 -3.38
N ILE A 508 -25.82 16.14 -3.24
CA ILE A 508 -26.14 14.97 -2.41
C ILE A 508 -26.24 15.36 -0.93
N VAL A 509 -25.26 16.09 -0.39
CA VAL A 509 -25.27 16.53 1.02
C VAL A 509 -26.51 17.38 1.29
N ILE A 510 -26.82 18.37 0.44
CA ILE A 510 -28.02 19.20 0.59
C ILE A 510 -29.28 18.32 0.53
N GLY A 511 -29.36 17.40 -0.43
CA GLY A 511 -30.47 16.46 -0.56
C GLY A 511 -30.67 15.59 0.69
N ILE A 512 -29.58 15.07 1.27
CA ILE A 512 -29.59 14.29 2.52
C ILE A 512 -30.17 15.12 3.66
N PHE A 513 -29.69 16.35 3.87
CA PHE A 513 -30.16 17.22 4.95
C PHE A 513 -31.63 17.63 4.79
N ILE A 514 -32.06 17.95 3.55
CA ILE A 514 -33.47 18.26 3.25
C ILE A 514 -34.35 17.04 3.51
N PHE A 515 -33.94 15.87 3.03
CA PHE A 515 -34.69 14.62 3.19
C PHE A 515 -34.84 14.24 4.67
N GLN A 516 -33.75 14.30 5.44
CA GLN A 516 -33.80 14.01 6.88
C GLN A 516 -34.69 15.01 7.63
N LYS A 517 -34.63 16.30 7.29
CA LYS A 517 -35.51 17.32 7.86
C LYS A 517 -36.98 17.03 7.54
N TRP A 518 -37.31 16.73 6.28
CA TRP A 518 -38.67 16.39 5.86
C TRP A 518 -39.20 15.13 6.56
N ARG A 519 -38.38 14.06 6.60
CA ARG A 519 -38.69 12.80 7.28
C ARG A 519 -39.05 13.03 8.75
N MET A 520 -38.30 13.88 9.45
CA MET A 520 -38.54 14.19 10.87
C MET A 520 -39.74 15.12 11.09
N SER A 521 -39.96 16.11 10.23
CA SER A 521 -41.18 16.94 10.27
C SER A 521 -42.45 16.11 10.04
N GLY A 522 -42.40 15.09 9.18
CA GLY A 522 -43.49 14.13 9.00
C GLY A 522 -43.79 13.28 10.25
N MET A 523 -42.77 12.94 11.04
CA MET A 523 -42.94 12.21 12.31
C MET A 523 -43.47 13.10 13.44
N GLN A 524 -43.11 14.39 13.48
CA GLN A 524 -43.66 15.34 14.47
C GLN A 524 -45.17 15.57 14.28
N ASN A 525 -45.68 15.46 13.06
CA ASN A 525 -47.13 15.44 12.78
C ASN A 525 -47.81 14.13 13.20
N TYR A 526 -47.04 13.08 13.53
CA TYR A 526 -47.52 11.79 13.99
C TYR A 526 -47.23 11.63 15.49
N ASN A 527 -47.67 12.61 16.30
CA ASN A 527 -47.49 12.55 17.75
C ASN A 527 -48.57 11.63 18.37
N PRO A 528 -48.21 10.41 18.85
CA PRO A 528 -49.19 9.49 19.43
C PRO A 528 -49.82 10.06 20.70
N GLU A 529 -49.18 11.00 21.40
CA GLU A 529 -49.75 11.68 22.56
C GLU A 529 -50.89 12.62 22.17
N GLN A 530 -50.84 13.30 21.02
CA GLN A 530 -51.96 14.09 20.51
C GLN A 530 -53.13 13.21 20.05
N ILE A 531 -52.86 12.04 19.49
CA ILE A 531 -53.89 11.06 19.14
C ILE A 531 -54.50 10.43 20.40
N MET A 532 -53.69 10.14 21.42
CA MET A 532 -54.16 9.60 22.69
C MET A 532 -54.94 10.64 23.50
N LEU A 533 -54.51 11.91 23.53
CA LEU A 533 -55.25 13.01 24.16
C LEU A 533 -56.55 13.35 23.43
N SER A 534 -56.56 13.30 22.09
CA SER A 534 -57.79 13.48 21.30
C SER A 534 -58.74 12.26 21.38
N ALA A 535 -58.21 11.06 21.62
CA ALA A 535 -59.01 9.86 21.91
C ALA A 535 -59.56 9.84 23.35
N VAL A 536 -58.82 10.37 24.33
CA VAL A 536 -59.24 10.49 25.73
C VAL A 536 -60.27 11.62 25.91
N ALA A 537 -60.16 12.72 25.16
CA ALA A 537 -61.13 13.82 25.19
C ALA A 537 -62.54 13.45 24.66
N ARG A 538 -62.70 12.27 24.03
CA ARG A 538 -64.01 11.75 23.58
C ARG A 538 -64.64 10.73 24.53
N ARG A 539 -64.34 10.77 25.83
CA ARG A 539 -65.09 9.98 26.82
C ARG A 539 -65.80 10.90 27.83
N PRO A 540 -67.12 10.73 28.05
CA PRO A 540 -67.85 11.54 29.02
C PRO A 540 -67.31 11.29 30.43
N SER A 541 -67.28 12.35 31.24
CA SER A 541 -66.52 12.54 32.48
C SER A 541 -66.95 11.69 33.69
N ARG A 542 -67.57 10.51 33.49
CA ARG A 542 -68.18 9.74 34.57
C ARG A 542 -67.30 8.65 35.19
N ASP A 543 -66.20 8.26 34.54
CA ASP A 543 -65.34 7.15 34.98
C ASP A 543 -64.04 7.56 35.72
N VAL A 544 -63.73 8.85 35.84
CA VAL A 544 -62.47 9.30 36.47
C VAL A 544 -62.54 9.26 38.01
N ASN A 545 -63.74 9.28 38.59
CA ASN A 545 -63.91 9.30 40.06
C ASN A 545 -63.78 7.92 40.74
N ILE A 546 -63.84 6.81 40.00
CA ILE A 546 -63.81 5.46 40.62
C ILE A 546 -62.37 4.98 40.90
N MET A 547 -61.34 5.57 40.28
CA MET A 547 -59.95 5.16 40.49
C MET A 547 -59.26 5.82 41.69
N LYS A 548 -59.73 6.99 42.16
CA LYS A 548 -59.12 7.66 43.31
C LYS A 548 -59.48 7.02 44.66
N GLU A 549 -60.61 6.32 44.76
CA GLU A 549 -61.06 5.70 46.02
C GLU A 549 -60.32 4.41 46.39
N LYS A 550 -59.63 3.74 45.45
CA LYS A 550 -58.94 2.46 45.73
C LYS A 550 -57.49 2.57 46.22
N LEU A 551 -56.92 3.77 46.31
CA LEU A 551 -55.52 3.96 46.73
C LEU A 551 -55.35 4.49 48.17
N ILE A 552 -56.45 4.73 48.90
CA ILE A 552 -56.40 5.37 50.23
C ILE A 552 -56.57 4.36 51.40
N PHE A 553 -56.85 3.08 51.13
CA PHE A 553 -57.20 2.08 52.17
C PHE A 553 -56.14 0.99 52.48
N SER A 554 -54.84 1.20 52.21
CA SER A 554 -53.83 0.14 52.45
C SER A 554 -52.61 0.54 53.32
N GLU A 555 -52.65 1.64 54.05
CA GLU A 555 -51.63 1.94 55.08
C GLU A 555 -52.31 2.35 56.39
N GLY A 556 -52.27 1.47 57.39
CA GLY A 556 -52.66 1.82 58.77
C GLY A 556 -52.89 0.61 59.67
N PHE A 557 -52.20 0.59 60.81
CA PHE A 557 -52.21 -0.37 61.94
C PHE A 557 -51.29 -1.59 61.77
N GLY A 558 -50.40 -1.93 62.71
CA GLY A 558 -50.19 -1.49 64.09
C GLY A 558 -49.46 -2.62 64.84
N ILE A 559 -48.49 -2.25 65.66
CA ILE A 559 -47.49 -3.07 66.37
C ILE A 559 -48.14 -3.82 67.59
N ILE A 560 -47.82 -5.08 67.96
CA ILE A 560 -46.98 -5.63 69.11
C ILE A 560 -47.72 -6.93 69.64
N PRO A 561 -47.18 -7.92 70.43
CA PRO A 561 -45.95 -8.76 70.42
C PRO A 561 -46.18 -10.32 70.51
N ALA A 562 -45.07 -11.10 70.47
CA ALA A 562 -44.65 -12.34 71.18
C ALA A 562 -45.67 -13.16 72.05
N HIS A 563 -45.63 -14.50 72.26
CA HIS A 563 -44.70 -15.63 72.06
C HIS A 563 -45.49 -16.98 72.29
N PRO A 564 -44.90 -18.19 72.35
CA PRO A 564 -45.44 -19.43 71.74
C PRO A 564 -46.18 -20.37 72.72
N LEU A 565 -46.73 -21.49 72.23
CA LEU A 565 -46.61 -22.82 72.87
C LEU A 565 -47.24 -23.95 72.02
N HIS A 566 -46.61 -25.10 72.13
CA HIS A 566 -46.83 -26.33 71.37
C HIS A 566 -47.86 -27.27 72.07
N HIS A 567 -48.51 -28.09 71.24
CA HIS A 567 -48.97 -29.48 71.46
C HIS A 567 -50.13 -29.86 72.42
N ARG A 568 -51.13 -30.51 71.76
CA ARG A 568 -51.84 -31.77 72.05
C ARG A 568 -52.46 -32.04 73.44
N GLN A 569 -53.76 -32.35 73.33
CA GLN A 569 -54.73 -32.94 74.27
C GLN A 569 -55.32 -31.99 75.31
#